data_AF-A0A7C7SMQ1-F1
#
_entry.id   AF-A0A7C7SMQ1-F1
#
_cell.length_a   1.000
_cell.length_b   1.000
_cell.length_c   1.000
_cell.angle_alpha   90.00
_cell.angle_beta   90.00
_cell.angle_gamma   90.00
#
_symmetry.space_group_name_H-M   'P 1'
#
loop_
_entity.id
_entity.type
_entity.pdbx_description
1 polymer ?
#
loop_
_entity_poly.entity_id
_entity_poly.type
_entity_poly.pdbx_seq_one_letter_code
_entity_poly.pdbx_strand_id
1 'polypeptide(L)'
;MTTFPRQISRGAVFGLLAASTLTIGGLVAPAAAQTEVTFTRDVAPILYENCVSCHRPGELAPMALRSYDEVRPWARGIKDKVTSGEMPPWFADARHGFFKNDTRLLPDEIDTIARWVDAGAPRGDQSDLPEPPTFIDGWQLGEPDLIVTLPEVNVPAEGEDYYPDLSHTLDLAEKRWIRAIEVRPSNRKVTHHSVIFTSSGGAQDRGIESGFFDVLAVWSVGTNPHEFPEGMGRWVYPNQRWRVNAHYHPAGTPETDSTQIGLYFGEGEMQKEVMAALSGTMSFEIPANASNHEVRSSYIIDQDVSVISFFPHMHVRGVDMDLIANYPNGERRSLINVPKYD
;
A
#
# COMPACT_ATOMS: atom_id res chain seq x y z
N MET A 1 51.09 -76.12 38.95
CA MET A 1 51.20 -76.96 40.15
C MET A 1 51.54 -76.08 41.33
N THR A 2 50.55 -75.71 42.14
CA THR A 2 50.60 -75.67 43.62
C THR A 2 49.23 -75.20 44.10
N THR A 3 48.70 -76.00 45.00
CA THR A 3 47.37 -76.09 45.58
C THR A 3 47.13 -75.11 46.74
N PHE A 4 45.90 -74.56 46.82
CA PHE A 4 45.01 -74.34 48.00
C PHE A 4 45.55 -73.70 49.32
N PRO A 5 44.71 -73.23 50.28
CA PRO A 5 43.24 -73.14 50.32
C PRO A 5 42.64 -71.80 50.84
N ARG A 6 41.30 -71.75 50.71
CA ARG A 6 40.33 -70.89 51.40
C ARG A 6 40.51 -70.80 52.92
N GLN A 7 40.24 -69.61 53.47
CA GLN A 7 39.46 -69.47 54.71
C GLN A 7 38.41 -68.37 54.54
N ILE A 8 37.18 -68.72 54.91
CA ILE A 8 36.00 -67.86 54.99
C ILE A 8 35.91 -67.41 56.45
N SER A 9 35.82 -66.11 56.71
CA SER A 9 35.19 -65.61 57.93
C SER A 9 34.22 -64.48 57.57
N ARG A 10 32.99 -64.61 58.04
CA ARG A 10 31.89 -63.66 57.88
C ARG A 10 32.04 -62.63 59.00
N GLY A 11 32.25 -61.37 58.64
CA GLY A 11 32.14 -60.23 59.54
C GLY A 11 31.27 -59.18 58.86
N ALA A 12 30.02 -59.07 59.30
CA ALA A 12 29.14 -57.97 58.89
C ALA A 12 29.50 -56.73 59.71
N VAL A 13 29.89 -55.65 59.04
CA VAL A 13 29.98 -54.31 59.64
C VAL A 13 29.28 -53.34 58.69
N PHE A 14 28.15 -52.80 59.16
CA PHE A 14 27.48 -51.64 58.60
C PHE A 14 28.37 -50.40 58.76
N GLY A 15 28.54 -49.59 57.71
CA GLY A 15 29.27 -48.32 57.84
C GLY A 15 29.34 -47.48 56.57
N LEU A 16 28.36 -46.57 56.43
CA LEU A 16 28.35 -45.33 55.64
C LEU A 16 28.71 -45.38 54.14
N LEU A 17 27.68 -45.34 53.29
CA LEU A 17 27.75 -44.75 51.96
C LEU A 17 27.93 -43.23 52.10
N ALA A 18 29.12 -42.72 51.78
CA ALA A 18 29.33 -41.31 51.50
C ALA A 18 28.69 -40.97 50.15
N ALA A 19 27.52 -40.33 50.18
CA ALA A 19 26.94 -39.72 49.00
C ALA A 19 27.72 -38.44 48.67
N SER A 20 28.65 -38.53 47.71
CA SER A 20 29.28 -37.36 47.10
C SER A 20 28.23 -36.61 46.30
N THR A 21 27.66 -35.56 46.88
CA THR A 21 26.84 -34.57 46.15
C THR A 21 27.74 -33.81 45.20
N LEU A 22 27.77 -34.23 43.92
CA LEU A 22 28.20 -33.37 42.83
C LEU A 22 27.18 -32.22 42.72
N THR A 23 27.50 -31.07 43.29
CA THR A 23 26.84 -29.82 42.94
C THR A 23 27.26 -29.47 41.51
N ILE A 24 26.45 -29.87 40.53
CA ILE A 24 26.47 -29.28 39.20
C ILE A 24 25.97 -27.85 39.38
N GLY A 25 26.90 -26.92 39.56
CA GLY A 25 26.62 -25.49 39.46
C GLY A 25 26.18 -25.22 38.03
N GLY A 26 24.87 -25.18 37.80
CA GLY A 26 24.31 -24.70 36.55
C GLY A 26 24.76 -23.27 36.34
N LEU A 27 25.65 -23.07 35.36
CA LEU A 27 25.87 -21.77 34.75
C LEU A 27 24.54 -21.37 34.10
N VAL A 28 23.71 -20.65 34.86
CA VAL A 28 22.63 -19.86 34.29
C VAL A 28 23.33 -18.76 33.51
N ALA A 29 23.50 -18.97 32.20
CA ALA A 29 23.82 -17.89 31.30
C ALA A 29 22.75 -16.82 31.54
N PRO A 30 23.10 -15.55 31.81
CA PRO A 30 22.10 -14.50 31.87
C PRO A 30 21.38 -14.54 30.53
N ALA A 31 20.05 -14.75 30.57
CA ALA A 31 19.22 -14.52 29.41
C ALA A 31 19.61 -13.13 28.89
N ALA A 32 20.11 -13.06 27.66
CA ALA A 32 20.41 -11.78 27.03
C ALA A 32 19.16 -10.92 27.27
N ALA A 33 19.33 -9.82 28.00
CA ALA A 33 18.23 -8.90 28.24
C ALA A 33 17.74 -8.52 26.85
N GLN A 34 16.57 -9.03 26.45
CA GLN A 34 15.92 -8.55 25.25
C GLN A 34 15.77 -7.06 25.46
N THR A 35 16.48 -6.28 24.66
CA THR A 35 16.36 -4.83 24.66
C THR A 35 14.88 -4.51 24.59
N GLU A 36 14.38 -3.81 25.61
CA GLU A 36 12.96 -3.49 25.74
C GLU A 36 12.52 -2.70 24.52
N VAL A 37 11.51 -3.19 23.81
CA VAL A 37 10.97 -2.52 22.61
C VAL A 37 10.23 -1.28 23.06
N THR A 38 10.54 -0.12 22.47
CA THR A 38 10.00 1.19 22.87
C THR A 38 9.35 1.91 21.70
N PHE A 39 8.46 2.86 22.00
CA PHE A 39 7.85 3.67 20.96
C PHE A 39 8.90 4.50 20.20
N THR A 40 9.73 5.24 20.93
CA THR A 40 10.63 6.23 20.33
C THR A 40 11.64 5.57 19.40
N ARG A 41 12.28 4.48 19.83
CA ARG A 41 13.32 3.81 19.05
C ARG A 41 12.79 2.86 17.98
N ASP A 42 11.77 2.06 18.32
CA ASP A 42 11.45 0.85 17.55
C ASP A 42 10.11 0.95 16.79
N VAL A 43 9.08 1.61 17.36
CA VAL A 43 7.74 1.67 16.73
C VAL A 43 7.52 2.94 15.91
N ALA A 44 8.03 4.09 16.36
CA ALA A 44 7.87 5.37 15.65
C ALA A 44 8.41 5.32 14.21
N PRO A 45 9.60 4.74 13.91
CA PRO A 45 10.06 4.59 12.52
C PRO A 45 9.06 3.83 11.64
N ILE A 46 8.51 2.72 12.15
CA ILE A 46 7.56 1.87 11.42
C ILE A 46 6.28 2.65 11.10
N LEU A 47 5.73 3.37 12.08
CA LEU A 47 4.51 4.16 11.88
C LEU A 47 4.75 5.35 10.94
N TYR A 48 5.90 6.01 11.04
CA TYR A 48 6.24 7.15 10.19
C TYR A 48 6.34 6.75 8.72
N GLU A 49 6.93 5.60 8.44
CA GLU A 49 7.10 5.07 7.09
C GLU A 49 5.78 4.54 6.50
N ASN A 50 5.00 3.80 7.30
CA ASN A 50 3.91 2.98 6.77
C ASN A 50 2.49 3.47 7.11
N CYS A 51 2.34 4.37 8.09
CA CYS A 51 1.02 4.71 8.63
C CYS A 51 0.71 6.22 8.57
N VAL A 52 1.70 7.07 8.84
CA VAL A 52 1.46 8.51 9.07
C VAL A 52 1.01 9.25 7.80
N SER A 53 1.24 8.72 6.60
CA SER A 53 0.71 9.28 5.35
C SER A 53 -0.82 9.43 5.39
N CYS A 54 -1.52 8.45 5.96
CA CYS A 54 -2.98 8.46 6.16
C CYS A 54 -3.38 8.84 7.59
N HIS A 55 -2.56 8.49 8.59
CA HIS A 55 -2.81 8.74 10.00
C HIS A 55 -2.19 10.05 10.48
N ARG A 56 -2.63 11.16 9.87
CA ARG A 56 -2.27 12.52 10.28
C ARG A 56 -3.50 13.45 10.19
N PRO A 57 -3.52 14.58 10.91
CA PRO A 57 -4.63 15.52 10.84
C PRO A 57 -4.93 15.98 9.40
N GLY A 58 -6.21 16.03 9.03
CA GLY A 58 -6.67 16.44 7.71
C GLY A 58 -6.72 15.33 6.65
N GLU A 59 -6.25 14.13 6.98
CA GLU A 59 -6.36 12.94 6.13
C GLU A 59 -7.52 12.03 6.58
N LEU A 60 -7.79 10.97 5.82
CA LEU A 60 -8.96 10.10 6.00
C LEU A 60 -8.99 9.38 7.36
N ALA A 61 -7.83 8.96 7.88
CA ALA A 61 -7.83 8.08 9.03
C ALA A 61 -8.38 8.80 10.27
N PRO A 62 -9.21 8.13 11.10
CA PRO A 62 -9.94 8.79 12.17
C PRO A 62 -9.05 9.23 13.35
N MET A 63 -7.77 8.87 13.33
CA MET A 63 -6.79 9.21 14.36
C MET A 63 -5.42 9.49 13.75
N ALA A 64 -4.70 10.42 14.36
CA ALA A 64 -3.29 10.66 14.07
C ALA A 64 -2.40 9.61 14.76
N LEU A 65 -1.26 9.29 14.17
CA LEU A 65 -0.27 8.35 14.71
C LEU A 65 1.17 8.92 14.68
N ARG A 66 1.34 10.22 14.97
CA ARG A 66 2.63 10.92 14.81
C ARG A 66 3.43 11.05 16.11
N SER A 67 2.78 10.89 17.26
CA SER A 67 3.41 11.04 18.57
C SER A 67 2.95 9.96 19.53
N TYR A 68 3.73 9.71 20.58
CA TYR A 68 3.39 8.70 21.58
C TYR A 68 1.98 8.92 22.16
N ASP A 69 1.64 10.17 22.46
CA ASP A 69 0.35 10.51 23.08
C ASP A 69 -0.83 10.30 22.14
N GLU A 70 -0.62 10.47 20.82
CA GLU A 70 -1.60 10.12 19.80
C GLU A 70 -1.72 8.60 19.62
N VAL A 71 -0.60 7.86 19.62
CA VAL A 71 -0.55 6.41 19.32
C VAL A 71 -0.99 5.55 20.51
N ARG A 72 -0.60 5.91 21.73
CA ARG A 72 -0.76 5.08 22.94
C ARG A 72 -2.20 4.63 23.23
N PRO A 73 -3.25 5.47 23.04
CA PRO A 73 -4.63 5.06 23.21
C PRO A 73 -5.08 3.96 22.24
N TRP A 74 -4.49 3.92 21.04
CA TRP A 74 -4.85 3.00 19.97
C TRP A 74 -3.99 1.73 19.94
N ALA A 75 -2.97 1.61 20.81
CA ALA A 75 -1.99 0.53 20.82
C ALA A 75 -2.58 -0.88 20.60
N ARG A 76 -3.65 -1.25 21.34
CA ARG A 76 -4.31 -2.56 21.16
C ARG A 76 -4.95 -2.71 19.78
N GLY A 77 -5.69 -1.70 19.33
CA GLY A 77 -6.31 -1.71 18.01
C GLY A 77 -5.29 -1.74 16.88
N ILE A 78 -4.16 -1.03 17.02
CA ILE A 78 -3.06 -1.07 16.07
C ILE A 78 -2.53 -2.51 15.99
N LYS A 79 -2.21 -3.14 17.14
CA LYS A 79 -1.77 -4.55 17.17
C LYS A 79 -2.77 -5.47 16.45
N ASP A 80 -4.05 -5.35 16.75
CA ASP A 80 -5.08 -6.20 16.14
C ASP A 80 -5.11 -6.05 14.61
N LYS A 81 -5.00 -4.81 14.11
CA LYS A 81 -5.06 -4.52 12.66
C LYS A 81 -3.79 -4.88 11.90
N VAL A 82 -2.61 -4.70 12.50
CA VAL A 82 -1.35 -5.09 11.85
C VAL A 82 -1.16 -6.61 11.87
N THR A 83 -1.58 -7.30 12.94
CA THR A 83 -1.46 -8.76 13.04
C THR A 83 -2.51 -9.49 12.20
N SER A 84 -3.68 -8.90 11.95
CA SER A 84 -4.66 -9.44 11.00
C SER A 84 -4.27 -9.19 9.54
N GLY A 85 -3.32 -8.28 9.28
CA GLY A 85 -2.95 -7.83 7.94
C GLY A 85 -3.98 -6.89 7.30
N GLU A 86 -4.91 -6.33 8.07
CA GLU A 86 -5.87 -5.34 7.60
C GLU A 86 -5.21 -3.97 7.38
N MET A 87 -4.15 -3.68 8.15
CA MET A 87 -3.38 -2.44 8.05
C MET A 87 -1.87 -2.71 7.96
N PRO A 88 -1.13 -1.93 7.14
CA PRO A 88 -1.63 -1.06 6.09
C PRO A 88 -2.35 -1.86 4.98
N PRO A 89 -3.39 -1.31 4.32
CA PRO A 89 -4.11 -2.03 3.29
C PRO A 89 -3.19 -2.30 2.10
N TRP A 90 -2.94 -3.58 1.81
CA TRP A 90 -2.15 -3.99 0.66
C TRP A 90 -2.56 -5.40 0.22
N PHE A 91 -3.17 -5.48 -0.96
CA PHE A 91 -3.80 -6.71 -1.43
C PHE A 91 -2.97 -7.47 -2.45
N ALA A 92 -1.84 -6.92 -2.92
CA ALA A 92 -0.97 -7.62 -3.86
C ALA A 92 -0.06 -8.64 -3.13
N ASP A 93 0.03 -9.84 -3.68
CA ASP A 93 0.80 -10.95 -3.14
C ASP A 93 2.32 -10.70 -3.22
N ALA A 94 3.01 -10.82 -2.08
CA ALA A 94 4.45 -10.63 -1.94
C ALA A 94 5.29 -11.58 -2.78
N ARG A 95 4.76 -12.76 -3.11
CA ARG A 95 5.49 -13.78 -3.87
C ARG A 95 5.69 -13.38 -5.33
N HIS A 96 4.93 -12.39 -5.81
CA HIS A 96 4.88 -12.01 -7.21
C HIS A 96 5.49 -10.63 -7.51
N GLY A 97 6.13 -10.00 -6.52
CA GLY A 97 6.92 -8.79 -6.75
C GLY A 97 6.99 -7.84 -5.54
N PHE A 98 7.87 -6.86 -5.68
CA PHE A 98 7.95 -5.68 -4.81
C PHE A 98 7.67 -4.45 -5.66
N PHE A 99 6.89 -3.52 -5.11
CA PHE A 99 6.47 -2.32 -5.80
C PHE A 99 7.03 -1.10 -5.07
N LYS A 100 7.32 -0.03 -5.81
CA LYS A 100 7.89 1.20 -5.22
C LYS A 100 7.01 1.79 -4.11
N ASN A 101 5.70 1.56 -4.18
CA ASN A 101 4.69 2.04 -3.24
C ASN A 101 4.18 0.96 -2.28
N ASP A 102 4.92 -0.14 -2.11
CA ASP A 102 4.57 -1.21 -1.18
C ASP A 102 4.64 -0.73 0.27
N THR A 103 3.49 -0.68 0.94
CA THR A 103 3.34 -0.22 2.33
C THR A 103 3.20 -1.37 3.33
N ARG A 104 3.48 -2.61 2.93
CA ARG A 104 3.35 -3.75 3.84
C ARG A 104 4.36 -3.67 4.96
N LEU A 105 3.90 -4.05 6.15
CA LEU A 105 4.78 -4.31 7.26
C LEU A 105 5.49 -5.66 7.07
N LEU A 106 6.79 -5.66 7.30
CA LEU A 106 7.60 -6.86 7.39
C LEU A 106 7.21 -7.67 8.64
N PRO A 107 7.41 -9.01 8.65
CA PRO A 107 7.10 -9.84 9.81
C PRO A 107 7.75 -9.34 11.12
N ASP A 108 8.98 -8.84 11.05
CA ASP A 108 9.70 -8.30 12.21
C ASP A 108 9.13 -6.96 12.68
N GLU A 109 8.58 -6.14 11.79
CA GLU A 109 7.90 -4.90 12.14
C GLU A 109 6.57 -5.18 12.85
N ILE A 110 5.81 -6.17 12.36
CA ILE A 110 4.59 -6.66 13.01
C ILE A 110 4.91 -7.21 14.40
N ASP A 111 5.95 -8.03 14.54
CA ASP A 111 6.40 -8.56 15.84
C ASP A 111 6.85 -7.44 16.78
N THR A 112 7.58 -6.44 16.25
CA THR A 112 8.03 -5.27 17.03
C THR A 112 6.84 -4.51 17.60
N ILE A 113 5.83 -4.20 16.78
CA ILE A 113 4.60 -3.54 17.25
C ILE A 113 3.89 -4.43 18.27
N ALA A 114 3.71 -5.73 17.99
CA ALA A 114 3.00 -6.64 18.87
C ALA A 114 3.66 -6.74 20.26
N ARG A 115 4.99 -6.92 20.29
CA ARG A 115 5.78 -7.00 21.52
C ARG A 115 5.78 -5.68 22.29
N TRP A 116 5.86 -4.54 21.60
CA TRP A 116 5.73 -3.24 22.23
C TRP A 116 4.39 -3.09 22.95
N VAL A 117 3.29 -3.47 22.29
CA VAL A 117 1.95 -3.42 22.89
C VAL A 117 1.82 -4.38 24.07
N ASP A 118 2.34 -5.61 23.94
CA ASP A 118 2.30 -6.62 25.00
C ASP A 118 3.14 -6.25 26.23
N ALA A 119 4.21 -5.48 26.04
CA ALA A 119 5.02 -4.91 27.12
C ALA A 119 4.36 -3.69 27.80
N GLY A 120 3.13 -3.33 27.42
CA GLY A 120 2.42 -2.17 27.97
C GLY A 120 2.68 -0.85 27.23
N ALA A 121 3.22 -0.93 26.02
CA ALA A 121 3.53 0.20 25.13
C ALA A 121 4.42 1.27 25.81
N PRO A 122 5.65 0.90 26.25
CA PRO A 122 6.59 1.85 26.86
C PRO A 122 7.01 2.94 25.88
N ARG A 123 7.16 4.18 26.38
CA ARG A 123 7.53 5.34 25.53
C ARG A 123 8.97 5.22 25.01
N GLY A 124 9.93 4.89 25.87
CA GLY A 124 11.36 4.98 25.56
C GLY A 124 11.93 6.37 25.77
N ASP A 125 13.23 6.53 25.49
CA ASP A 125 13.92 7.82 25.60
C ASP A 125 13.51 8.74 24.44
N GLN A 126 13.25 10.00 24.77
CA GLN A 126 12.90 11.02 23.78
C GLN A 126 14.06 11.32 22.82
N SER A 127 15.32 11.09 23.23
CA SER A 127 16.49 11.23 22.34
C SER A 127 16.53 10.21 21.22
N ASP A 128 15.84 9.08 21.39
CA ASP A 128 15.77 8.01 20.39
C ASP A 128 14.64 8.24 19.37
N LEU A 129 13.78 9.24 19.59
CA LEU A 129 12.66 9.52 18.69
C LEU A 129 13.19 10.06 17.35
N PRO A 130 12.93 9.42 16.21
CA PRO A 130 13.29 9.95 14.91
C PRO A 130 12.55 11.27 14.62
N GLU A 131 13.12 12.06 13.72
CA GLU A 131 12.42 13.24 13.21
C GLU A 131 11.11 12.81 12.52
N PRO A 132 9.96 13.41 12.87
CA PRO A 132 8.71 13.08 12.23
C PRO A 132 8.72 13.47 10.75
N PRO A 133 8.06 12.69 9.87
CA PRO A 133 7.97 13.02 8.46
C PRO A 133 7.29 14.37 8.28
N THR A 134 7.89 15.23 7.46
CA THR A 134 7.30 16.50 7.05
C THR A 134 6.42 16.26 5.83
N PHE A 135 5.18 16.72 5.88
CA PHE A 135 4.29 16.70 4.74
C PHE A 135 4.10 18.12 4.25
N ILE A 136 4.17 18.28 2.93
CA ILE A 136 3.94 19.56 2.30
C ILE A 136 2.43 19.80 2.30
N ASP A 137 2.00 20.92 2.87
CA ASP A 137 0.63 21.38 2.69
C ASP A 137 0.46 21.86 1.23
N GLY A 138 -0.62 21.44 0.58
CA GLY A 138 -0.86 21.77 -0.82
C GLY A 138 -0.32 20.71 -1.77
N TRP A 139 0.51 21.14 -2.71
CA TRP A 139 1.03 20.32 -3.81
C TRP A 139 2.33 19.62 -3.39
N GLN A 140 2.32 18.28 -3.39
CA GLN A 140 3.44 17.47 -2.90
C GLN A 140 4.69 17.60 -3.79
N LEU A 141 4.53 17.89 -5.09
CA LEU A 141 5.66 18.03 -6.02
C LEU A 141 6.08 19.50 -6.24
N GLY A 142 5.64 20.42 -5.38
CA GLY A 142 5.79 21.86 -5.57
C GLY A 142 4.65 22.48 -6.39
N GLU A 143 4.72 23.76 -6.73
CA GLU A 143 3.66 24.42 -7.51
C GLU A 143 3.56 23.82 -8.93
N PRO A 144 2.37 23.38 -9.39
CA PRO A 144 2.17 22.89 -10.75
C PRO A 144 2.29 24.01 -11.79
N ASP A 145 2.74 23.66 -12.99
CA ASP A 145 2.81 24.58 -14.13
C ASP A 145 1.42 24.97 -14.65
N LEU A 146 0.45 24.08 -14.50
CA LEU A 146 -0.96 24.34 -14.79
C LEU A 146 -1.85 23.70 -13.74
N ILE A 147 -2.75 24.48 -13.15
CA ILE A 147 -3.77 24.01 -12.23
C ILE A 147 -5.13 24.05 -12.93
N VAL A 148 -5.76 22.88 -13.06
CA VAL A 148 -7.14 22.73 -13.50
C VAL A 148 -8.02 22.57 -12.27
N THR A 149 -9.04 23.41 -12.12
CA THR A 149 -10.03 23.27 -11.04
C THR A 149 -11.33 22.73 -11.63
N LEU A 150 -11.80 21.60 -11.11
CA LEU A 150 -13.08 21.02 -11.50
C LEU A 150 -14.25 21.81 -10.90
N PRO A 151 -15.45 21.72 -11.51
CA PRO A 151 -16.67 22.28 -10.91
C PRO A 151 -16.86 21.79 -9.47
N GLU A 152 -17.38 22.67 -8.61
CA GLU A 152 -17.74 22.30 -7.24
C GLU A 152 -18.84 21.25 -7.24
N VAL A 153 -18.64 20.22 -6.42
CA VAL A 153 -19.58 19.13 -6.16
C VAL A 153 -20.21 19.35 -4.80
N ASN A 154 -21.53 19.25 -4.74
CA ASN A 154 -22.29 19.20 -3.49
C ASN A 154 -22.55 17.74 -3.13
N VAL A 155 -21.90 17.24 -2.08
CA VAL A 155 -22.05 15.86 -1.60
C VAL A 155 -23.20 15.82 -0.58
N PRO A 156 -24.19 14.94 -0.76
CA PRO A 156 -25.31 14.82 0.17
C PRO A 156 -24.85 14.33 1.55
N ALA A 157 -25.61 14.66 2.60
CA ALA A 157 -25.30 14.25 3.97
C ALA A 157 -25.41 12.73 4.18
N GLU A 158 -26.42 12.13 3.57
CA GLU A 158 -26.81 10.73 3.70
C GLU A 158 -27.16 10.17 2.33
N GLY A 159 -27.09 8.85 2.17
CA GLY A 159 -27.47 8.16 0.95
C GLY A 159 -26.47 7.09 0.54
N GLU A 160 -26.69 6.53 -0.65
CA GLU A 160 -25.69 5.70 -1.32
C GLU A 160 -24.50 6.54 -1.78
N ASP A 161 -23.45 5.86 -2.21
CA ASP A 161 -22.28 6.48 -2.81
C ASP A 161 -22.66 7.39 -3.99
N TYR A 162 -22.02 8.55 -4.06
CA TYR A 162 -22.34 9.59 -5.03
C TYR A 162 -21.26 9.71 -6.11
N TYR A 163 -21.70 9.70 -7.37
CA TYR A 163 -20.84 9.73 -8.55
C TYR A 163 -21.29 10.87 -9.48
N PRO A 164 -20.77 12.09 -9.33
CA PRO A 164 -21.12 13.20 -10.21
C PRO A 164 -20.54 13.00 -11.62
N ASP A 165 -21.21 13.58 -12.62
CA ASP A 165 -20.67 13.64 -13.98
C ASP A 165 -19.74 14.85 -14.10
N LEU A 166 -18.44 14.61 -13.93
CA LEU A 166 -17.40 15.62 -14.01
C LEU A 166 -16.61 15.47 -15.30
N SER A 167 -16.39 16.59 -15.98
CA SER A 167 -15.53 16.65 -17.15
C SER A 167 -14.83 18.00 -17.24
N HIS A 168 -13.72 18.02 -17.99
CA HIS A 168 -12.97 19.23 -18.26
C HIS A 168 -12.46 19.20 -19.71
N THR A 169 -12.30 20.37 -20.32
CA THR A 169 -11.62 20.50 -21.62
C THR A 169 -10.40 21.35 -21.40
N LEU A 170 -9.23 20.77 -21.67
CA LEU A 170 -7.95 21.38 -21.40
C LEU A 170 -7.67 22.53 -22.37
N ASP A 171 -7.45 23.72 -21.82
CA ASP A 171 -7.09 24.92 -22.58
C ASP A 171 -5.56 25.03 -22.65
N LEU A 172 -4.98 24.46 -23.70
CA LEU A 172 -3.55 24.55 -24.02
C LEU A 172 -3.35 25.14 -25.41
N ALA A 173 -2.35 26.00 -25.56
CA ALA A 173 -1.97 26.55 -26.87
C ALA A 173 -1.38 25.49 -27.81
N GLU A 174 -0.60 24.55 -27.24
CA GLU A 174 0.05 23.46 -27.97
C GLU A 174 0.15 22.22 -27.09
N LYS A 175 0.44 21.06 -27.69
CA LYS A 175 0.62 19.84 -26.92
C LYS A 175 1.87 19.95 -26.03
N ARG A 176 1.80 19.41 -24.82
CA ARG A 176 2.90 19.46 -23.85
C ARG A 176 3.12 18.08 -23.25
N TRP A 177 4.38 17.77 -22.96
CA TRP A 177 4.70 16.67 -22.07
C TRP A 177 4.36 17.05 -20.64
N ILE A 178 3.74 16.14 -19.92
CA ILE A 178 3.72 16.16 -18.45
C ILE A 178 4.71 15.12 -17.93
N ARG A 179 5.50 15.52 -16.93
CA ARG A 179 6.40 14.63 -16.15
C ARG A 179 5.70 14.08 -14.90
N ALA A 180 4.66 14.77 -14.45
CA ALA A 180 3.84 14.33 -13.33
C ALA A 180 2.44 14.93 -13.40
N ILE A 181 1.52 14.31 -12.69
CA ILE A 181 0.16 14.79 -12.45
C ILE A 181 -0.23 14.51 -11.00
N GLU A 182 -0.79 15.52 -10.35
CA GLU A 182 -1.26 15.43 -8.97
C GLU A 182 -2.74 15.81 -8.92
N VAL A 183 -3.58 14.92 -8.38
CA VAL A 183 -5.00 15.21 -8.17
C VAL A 183 -5.18 15.49 -6.68
N ARG A 184 -5.91 16.56 -6.38
CA ARG A 184 -6.06 17.07 -5.03
C ARG A 184 -7.51 17.47 -4.79
N PRO A 185 -8.33 16.57 -4.22
CA PRO A 185 -9.63 16.96 -3.70
C PRO A 185 -9.45 17.96 -2.56
N SER A 186 -10.35 18.93 -2.50
CA SER A 186 -10.44 19.88 -1.40
C SER A 186 -10.99 19.25 -0.13
N ASN A 187 -11.77 18.16 -0.26
CA ASN A 187 -12.43 17.50 0.86
C ASN A 187 -12.18 15.99 0.90
N ARG A 188 -11.01 15.62 1.46
CA ARG A 188 -10.58 14.22 1.61
C ARG A 188 -11.46 13.39 2.55
N LYS A 189 -12.33 14.02 3.35
CA LYS A 189 -13.27 13.33 4.26
C LYS A 189 -14.33 12.56 3.48
N VAL A 190 -14.78 13.09 2.35
CA VAL A 190 -15.86 12.49 1.55
C VAL A 190 -15.39 11.93 0.21
N THR A 191 -14.25 12.35 -0.33
CA THR A 191 -13.73 11.81 -1.59
C THR A 191 -13.06 10.46 -1.37
N HIS A 192 -13.64 9.39 -1.92
CA HIS A 192 -13.07 8.04 -1.89
C HIS A 192 -11.99 7.87 -2.97
N HIS A 193 -12.29 8.26 -4.21
CA HIS A 193 -11.29 8.34 -5.28
C HIS A 193 -11.69 9.35 -6.37
N SER A 194 -10.71 9.73 -7.19
CA SER A 194 -10.89 10.50 -8.42
C SER A 194 -9.99 9.93 -9.51
N VAL A 195 -10.58 9.39 -10.56
CA VAL A 195 -9.86 8.86 -11.73
C VAL A 195 -10.06 9.79 -12.91
N ILE A 196 -8.96 10.25 -13.51
CA ILE A 196 -8.96 11.14 -14.68
C ILE A 196 -8.78 10.29 -15.92
N PHE A 197 -9.83 10.17 -16.73
CA PHE A 197 -9.78 9.53 -18.03
C PHE A 197 -9.62 10.56 -19.14
N THR A 198 -8.76 10.30 -20.12
CA THR A 198 -8.83 11.08 -21.37
C THR A 198 -9.99 10.54 -22.22
N SER A 199 -10.77 11.46 -22.79
CA SER A 199 -11.95 11.16 -23.61
C SER A 199 -11.81 11.64 -25.07
N SER A 200 -10.72 12.34 -25.37
CA SER A 200 -10.24 12.67 -26.71
C SER A 200 -8.73 12.89 -26.66
N GLY A 201 -8.07 12.85 -27.82
CA GLY A 201 -6.64 13.15 -27.94
C GLY A 201 -5.74 11.99 -27.50
N GLY A 202 -4.55 11.89 -28.09
CA GLY A 202 -3.50 10.96 -27.64
C GLY A 202 -3.88 9.49 -27.77
N ALA A 203 -3.82 8.75 -26.65
CA ALA A 203 -4.14 7.31 -26.62
C ALA A 203 -5.60 7.02 -26.98
N GLN A 204 -6.52 7.91 -26.60
CA GLN A 204 -7.95 7.70 -26.83
C GLN A 204 -8.33 7.75 -28.32
N ASP A 205 -7.60 8.51 -29.14
CA ASP A 205 -7.83 8.55 -30.60
C ASP A 205 -7.46 7.22 -31.29
N ARG A 206 -6.73 6.33 -30.59
CA ARG A 206 -6.45 4.95 -31.04
C ARG A 206 -7.64 4.01 -30.78
N GLY A 207 -8.63 4.44 -29.99
CA GLY A 207 -9.90 3.74 -29.71
C GLY A 207 -9.82 2.65 -28.63
N ILE A 208 -10.92 2.39 -27.93
CA ILE A 208 -11.00 1.35 -26.89
C ILE A 208 -10.84 -0.06 -27.49
N GLU A 209 -11.25 -0.25 -28.75
CA GLU A 209 -11.10 -1.52 -29.48
C GLU A 209 -9.63 -1.93 -29.66
N SER A 210 -8.70 -0.96 -29.62
CA SER A 210 -7.26 -1.26 -29.63
C SER A 210 -6.69 -1.53 -28.24
N GLY A 211 -7.55 -1.68 -27.22
CA GLY A 211 -7.16 -1.97 -25.83
C GLY A 211 -6.71 -0.75 -25.03
N PHE A 212 -6.73 0.45 -25.61
CA PHE A 212 -6.40 1.68 -24.90
C PHE A 212 -7.59 2.18 -24.09
N PHE A 213 -7.47 2.10 -22.78
CA PHE A 213 -8.35 2.76 -21.80
C PHE A 213 -7.50 3.79 -21.07
N ASP A 214 -7.60 5.04 -21.52
CA ASP A 214 -6.64 6.06 -21.15
C ASP A 214 -6.94 6.67 -19.77
N VAL A 215 -6.39 6.04 -18.74
CA VAL A 215 -6.26 6.61 -17.39
C VAL A 215 -5.05 7.53 -17.36
N LEU A 216 -5.28 8.84 -17.20
CA LEU A 216 -4.23 9.85 -17.05
C LEU A 216 -3.67 9.90 -15.62
N ALA A 217 -4.57 9.85 -14.63
CA ALA A 217 -4.22 9.83 -13.21
C ALA A 217 -5.28 9.11 -12.39
N VAL A 218 -4.84 8.53 -11.28
CA VAL A 218 -5.69 8.00 -10.22
C VAL A 218 -5.29 8.69 -8.93
N TRP A 219 -6.28 9.15 -8.18
CA TRP A 219 -6.10 9.50 -6.78
C TRP A 219 -7.08 8.71 -5.94
N SER A 220 -6.56 8.11 -4.88
CA SER A 220 -7.34 7.65 -3.74
C SER A 220 -6.58 8.04 -2.49
N VAL A 221 -7.22 7.85 -1.33
CA VAL A 221 -6.58 8.16 -0.06
C VAL A 221 -5.29 7.36 0.09
N GLY A 222 -4.20 8.06 0.44
CA GLY A 222 -2.88 7.45 0.64
C GLY A 222 -2.06 7.27 -0.64
N THR A 223 -2.60 7.55 -1.83
CA THR A 223 -1.79 7.51 -3.06
C THR A 223 -0.87 8.72 -3.17
N ASN A 224 0.37 8.47 -3.58
CA ASN A 224 1.31 9.51 -3.96
C ASN A 224 0.90 10.17 -5.29
N PRO A 225 1.36 11.40 -5.57
CA PRO A 225 1.28 11.97 -6.90
C PRO A 225 1.82 11.02 -7.97
N HIS A 226 1.26 11.08 -9.17
CA HIS A 226 1.72 10.24 -10.27
C HIS A 226 2.90 10.92 -10.96
N GLU A 227 4.11 10.47 -10.63
CA GLU A 227 5.34 10.86 -11.33
C GLU A 227 5.74 9.81 -12.36
N PHE A 228 6.02 10.25 -13.59
CA PHE A 228 6.55 9.37 -14.62
C PHE A 228 8.07 9.17 -14.41
N PRO A 229 8.63 8.00 -14.79
CA PRO A 229 10.06 7.77 -14.70
C PRO A 229 10.89 8.82 -15.47
N GLU A 230 12.14 9.01 -15.07
CA GLU A 230 13.05 9.96 -15.71
C GLU A 230 13.13 9.75 -17.23
N GLY A 231 13.04 10.84 -18.00
CA GLY A 231 13.03 10.82 -19.46
C GLY A 231 11.74 10.28 -20.10
N MET A 232 10.74 9.94 -19.29
CA MET A 232 9.41 9.52 -19.72
C MET A 232 8.35 10.52 -19.27
N GLY A 233 7.23 10.54 -19.99
CA GLY A 233 6.11 11.40 -19.62
C GLY A 233 4.83 10.98 -20.31
N ARG A 234 3.85 11.87 -20.29
CA ARG A 234 2.64 11.72 -21.08
C ARG A 234 2.31 12.96 -21.88
N TRP A 235 1.79 12.81 -23.09
CA TRP A 235 1.29 13.95 -23.85
C TRP A 235 -0.08 14.38 -23.33
N VAL A 236 -0.23 15.68 -23.13
CA VAL A 236 -1.53 16.37 -23.05
C VAL A 236 -1.67 17.30 -24.25
N TYR A 237 -2.88 17.42 -24.78
CA TYR A 237 -3.14 18.07 -26.07
C TYR A 237 -4.05 19.30 -25.92
N PRO A 238 -3.99 20.28 -26.84
CA PRO A 238 -4.99 21.33 -26.94
C PRO A 238 -6.39 20.75 -27.08
N ASN A 239 -7.35 21.29 -26.32
CA ASN A 239 -8.75 20.86 -26.33
C ASN A 239 -8.95 19.38 -25.96
N GLN A 240 -7.98 18.77 -25.28
CA GLN A 240 -8.14 17.41 -24.78
C GLN A 240 -9.27 17.37 -23.76
N ARG A 241 -10.23 16.48 -23.95
CA ARG A 241 -11.34 16.30 -23.02
C ARG A 241 -10.98 15.26 -21.98
N TRP A 242 -11.27 15.57 -20.73
CA TRP A 242 -11.17 14.63 -19.63
C TRP A 242 -12.56 14.30 -19.09
N ARG A 243 -12.77 13.04 -18.75
CA ARG A 243 -13.87 12.58 -17.92
C ARG A 243 -13.30 12.20 -16.57
N VAL A 244 -13.92 12.67 -15.50
CA VAL A 244 -13.49 12.41 -14.14
C VAL A 244 -14.50 11.50 -13.47
N ASN A 245 -14.04 10.31 -13.09
CA ASN A 245 -14.81 9.41 -12.25
C ASN A 245 -14.45 9.72 -10.80
N ALA A 246 -15.22 10.61 -10.20
CA ALA A 246 -15.16 10.91 -8.78
C ALA A 246 -16.19 10.07 -8.03
N HIS A 247 -15.78 9.53 -6.89
CA HIS A 247 -16.62 8.71 -6.01
C HIS A 247 -16.58 9.32 -4.61
N TYR A 248 -17.76 9.70 -4.11
CA TYR A 248 -17.92 10.30 -2.79
C TYR A 248 -18.73 9.41 -1.86
N HIS A 249 -18.31 9.32 -0.61
CA HIS A 249 -19.03 8.65 0.47
C HIS A 249 -19.68 9.70 1.40
N PRO A 250 -21.02 9.73 1.53
CA PRO A 250 -21.70 10.63 2.46
C PRO A 250 -21.23 10.46 3.90
N ALA A 251 -21.04 11.57 4.63
CA ALA A 251 -20.42 11.57 5.97
C ALA A 251 -21.33 12.11 7.10
N GLY A 252 -22.64 12.08 6.90
CA GLY A 252 -23.66 12.50 7.87
C GLY A 252 -23.94 14.02 7.91
N THR A 253 -23.15 14.81 7.19
CA THR A 253 -23.34 16.25 7.01
C THR A 253 -23.21 16.59 5.53
N PRO A 254 -23.95 17.58 4.98
CA PRO A 254 -23.70 18.05 3.63
C PRO A 254 -22.27 18.59 3.53
N GLU A 255 -21.56 18.21 2.48
CA GLU A 255 -20.17 18.59 2.26
C GLU A 255 -20.02 19.13 0.83
N THR A 256 -18.94 19.86 0.58
CA THR A 256 -18.56 20.25 -0.79
C THR A 256 -17.17 19.77 -1.12
N ASP A 257 -16.91 19.57 -2.41
CA ASP A 257 -15.57 19.32 -2.93
C ASP A 257 -15.35 20.10 -4.24
N SER A 258 -14.22 20.80 -4.35
CA SER A 258 -13.69 21.34 -5.59
C SER A 258 -12.30 20.75 -5.81
N THR A 259 -12.27 19.64 -6.56
CA THR A 259 -11.01 18.95 -6.87
C THR A 259 -10.15 19.77 -7.82
N GLN A 260 -8.87 19.91 -7.48
CA GLN A 260 -7.84 20.51 -8.33
C GLN A 260 -6.94 19.42 -8.93
N ILE A 261 -6.48 19.63 -10.15
CA ILE A 261 -5.56 18.77 -10.89
C ILE A 261 -4.36 19.62 -11.30
N GLY A 262 -3.19 19.31 -10.74
CA GLY A 262 -1.92 19.94 -11.06
C GLY A 262 -1.20 19.16 -12.15
N LEU A 263 -0.86 19.83 -13.25
CA LEU A 263 0.02 19.30 -14.28
C LEU A 263 1.42 19.88 -14.10
N TYR A 264 2.42 19.00 -14.11
CA TYR A 264 3.83 19.38 -14.10
C TYR A 264 4.41 19.08 -15.47
N PHE A 265 4.80 20.11 -16.20
CA PHE A 265 5.32 19.97 -17.53
C PHE A 265 6.73 19.35 -17.50
N GLY A 266 6.99 18.51 -18.50
CA GLY A 266 8.33 18.00 -18.75
C GLY A 266 9.19 19.08 -19.42
N GLU A 267 10.48 19.11 -19.07
CA GLU A 267 11.50 19.91 -19.73
C GLU A 267 12.44 19.02 -20.55
N GLY A 268 13.08 19.58 -21.57
CA GLY A 268 14.00 18.83 -22.45
C GLY A 268 13.28 17.86 -23.40
N GLU A 269 14.03 16.90 -23.94
CA GLU A 269 13.47 15.87 -24.81
C GLU A 269 13.05 14.65 -23.97
N MET A 270 11.82 14.67 -23.46
CA MET A 270 11.15 13.44 -23.04
C MET A 270 11.11 12.46 -24.22
N GLN A 271 11.65 11.25 -24.03
CA GLN A 271 11.92 10.32 -25.13
C GLN A 271 10.87 9.23 -25.26
N LYS A 272 10.11 8.93 -24.18
CA LYS A 272 9.14 7.83 -24.16
C LYS A 272 7.81 8.26 -23.56
N GLU A 273 6.73 7.92 -24.26
CA GLU A 273 5.38 8.10 -23.77
C GLU A 273 5.00 6.93 -22.85
N VAL A 274 4.51 7.24 -21.66
CA VAL A 274 3.84 6.31 -20.76
C VAL A 274 2.37 6.27 -21.13
N MET A 275 1.87 5.08 -21.44
CA MET A 275 0.49 4.85 -21.81
C MET A 275 -0.12 3.74 -20.97
N ALA A 276 -1.41 3.88 -20.65
CA ALA A 276 -2.20 2.82 -20.02
C ALA A 276 -2.83 1.92 -21.08
N ALA A 277 -2.80 0.61 -20.87
CA ALA A 277 -3.51 -0.38 -21.67
C ALA A 277 -4.39 -1.23 -20.76
N LEU A 278 -5.60 -1.56 -21.23
CA LEU A 278 -6.56 -2.39 -20.51
C LEU A 278 -6.40 -3.85 -20.93
N SER A 279 -5.85 -4.66 -20.04
CA SER A 279 -5.98 -6.12 -20.11
C SER A 279 -7.21 -6.56 -19.32
N GLY A 280 -8.40 -6.23 -19.81
CA GLY A 280 -9.67 -6.43 -19.12
C GLY A 280 -10.87 -6.38 -20.06
N THR A 281 -12.08 -6.46 -19.52
CA THR A 281 -13.33 -6.25 -20.27
C THR A 281 -14.34 -5.50 -19.41
N MET A 282 -15.08 -4.58 -20.04
CA MET A 282 -16.22 -3.91 -19.41
C MET A 282 -17.55 -4.59 -19.75
N SER A 283 -17.53 -5.59 -20.65
CA SER A 283 -18.71 -6.28 -21.15
C SER A 283 -18.66 -7.74 -20.77
N PHE A 284 -19.38 -8.09 -19.72
CA PHE A 284 -19.60 -9.45 -19.25
C PHE A 284 -20.86 -9.49 -18.39
N GLU A 285 -21.40 -10.68 -18.15
CA GLU A 285 -22.54 -10.90 -17.27
C GLU A 285 -22.18 -11.96 -16.24
N ILE A 286 -22.34 -11.64 -14.95
CA ILE A 286 -22.23 -12.64 -13.88
C ILE A 286 -23.60 -13.29 -13.72
N PRO A 287 -23.73 -14.62 -13.91
CA PRO A 287 -25.00 -15.30 -13.71
C PRO A 287 -25.53 -15.10 -12.28
N ALA A 288 -26.84 -14.88 -12.15
CA ALA A 288 -27.47 -14.73 -10.84
C ALA A 288 -27.19 -15.94 -9.94
N ASN A 289 -26.84 -15.68 -8.67
CA ASN A 289 -26.51 -16.67 -7.65
C ASN A 289 -25.27 -17.54 -7.94
N ALA A 290 -24.46 -17.23 -8.95
CA ALA A 290 -23.15 -17.86 -9.10
C ALA A 290 -22.28 -17.56 -7.88
N SER A 291 -21.69 -18.59 -7.28
CA SER A 291 -20.80 -18.43 -6.13
C SER A 291 -19.47 -17.78 -6.53
N ASN A 292 -18.96 -18.07 -7.72
CA ASN A 292 -17.80 -17.47 -8.37
C ASN A 292 -18.01 -17.45 -9.89
N HIS A 293 -17.43 -16.47 -10.58
CA HIS A 293 -17.47 -16.37 -12.03
C HIS A 293 -16.15 -15.79 -12.54
N GLU A 294 -15.42 -16.56 -13.35
CA GLU A 294 -14.13 -16.14 -13.89
C GLU A 294 -14.32 -15.37 -15.21
N VAL A 295 -13.71 -14.20 -15.31
CA VAL A 295 -13.65 -13.41 -16.54
C VAL A 295 -12.20 -13.33 -16.98
N ARG A 296 -11.92 -13.68 -18.25
CA ARG A 296 -10.59 -13.59 -18.84
C ARG A 296 -10.62 -12.61 -20.00
N SER A 297 -9.60 -11.77 -20.07
CA SER A 297 -9.30 -10.91 -21.21
C SER A 297 -7.79 -10.87 -21.41
N SER A 298 -7.35 -10.46 -22.59
CA SER A 298 -5.94 -10.34 -22.94
C SER A 298 -5.71 -9.11 -23.79
N TYR A 299 -4.63 -8.39 -23.49
CA TYR A 299 -4.07 -7.39 -24.37
C TYR A 299 -2.84 -7.95 -25.09
N ILE A 300 -2.79 -7.84 -26.43
CA ILE A 300 -1.65 -8.30 -27.22
C ILE A 300 -0.68 -7.13 -27.39
N ILE A 301 0.56 -7.35 -26.97
CA ILE A 301 1.66 -6.41 -27.15
C ILE A 301 2.48 -6.89 -28.36
N ASP A 302 2.57 -6.07 -29.40
CA ASP A 302 3.23 -6.37 -30.67
C ASP A 302 4.57 -5.65 -30.85
N GLN A 303 5.02 -4.93 -29.82
CA GLN A 303 6.30 -4.20 -29.77
C GLN A 303 6.97 -4.35 -28.41
N ASP A 304 8.27 -4.04 -28.33
CA ASP A 304 8.98 -4.04 -27.06
C ASP A 304 8.46 -2.91 -26.15
N VAL A 305 8.02 -3.26 -24.94
CA VAL A 305 7.52 -2.31 -23.93
C VAL A 305 8.15 -2.56 -22.57
N SER A 306 8.11 -1.54 -21.71
CA SER A 306 8.41 -1.68 -20.29
C SER A 306 7.12 -1.43 -19.51
N VAL A 307 6.65 -2.45 -18.79
CA VAL A 307 5.51 -2.31 -17.88
C VAL A 307 6.04 -1.79 -16.55
N ILE A 308 5.61 -0.60 -16.14
CA ILE A 308 6.16 0.11 -14.97
C ILE A 308 5.17 0.19 -13.80
N SER A 309 3.89 -0.08 -14.05
CA SER A 309 2.82 0.01 -13.05
C SER A 309 1.66 -0.89 -13.43
N PHE A 310 0.85 -1.23 -12.42
CA PHE A 310 -0.37 -2.00 -12.57
C PHE A 310 -1.49 -1.32 -11.80
N PHE A 311 -2.70 -1.42 -12.32
CA PHE A 311 -3.90 -0.92 -11.64
C PHE A 311 -4.99 -2.01 -11.72
N PRO A 312 -4.92 -3.03 -10.85
CA PRO A 312 -6.00 -4.01 -10.71
C PRO A 312 -7.28 -3.30 -10.27
N HIS A 313 -8.38 -3.50 -11.01
CA HIS A 313 -9.65 -2.83 -10.72
C HIS A 313 -10.84 -3.76 -10.94
N MET A 314 -11.68 -3.90 -9.92
CA MET A 314 -12.98 -4.56 -9.92
C MET A 314 -13.95 -3.77 -9.01
N HIS A 315 -15.24 -4.02 -9.16
CA HIS A 315 -16.27 -3.46 -8.28
C HIS A 315 -16.68 -4.46 -7.19
N VAL A 316 -17.79 -4.19 -6.50
CA VAL A 316 -18.35 -4.90 -5.32
C VAL A 316 -18.49 -6.44 -5.38
N ARG A 317 -18.18 -7.10 -6.50
CA ARG A 317 -18.19 -8.57 -6.65
C ARG A 317 -16.81 -9.15 -6.98
N GLY A 318 -15.78 -8.32 -7.01
CA GLY A 318 -14.40 -8.76 -7.15
C GLY A 318 -14.00 -9.67 -5.99
N VAL A 319 -13.21 -10.69 -6.28
CA VAL A 319 -12.72 -11.65 -5.28
C VAL A 319 -11.20 -11.78 -5.39
N ASP A 320 -10.71 -12.05 -6.60
CA ASP A 320 -9.28 -12.09 -6.89
C ASP A 320 -9.01 -11.64 -8.34
N MET A 321 -7.78 -11.18 -8.59
CA MET A 321 -7.29 -10.85 -9.93
C MET A 321 -5.85 -11.30 -10.10
N ASP A 322 -5.54 -11.92 -11.24
CA ASP A 322 -4.17 -12.23 -11.65
C ASP A 322 -3.92 -11.65 -13.04
N LEU A 323 -2.77 -10.99 -13.21
CA LEU A 323 -2.30 -10.50 -14.50
C LEU A 323 -1.03 -11.26 -14.88
N ILE A 324 -1.08 -11.96 -16.00
CA ILE A 324 -0.02 -12.87 -16.44
C ILE A 324 0.53 -12.41 -17.79
N ALA A 325 1.85 -12.20 -17.87
CA ALA A 325 2.57 -12.10 -19.13
C ALA A 325 2.78 -13.49 -19.73
N ASN A 326 2.36 -13.67 -20.98
CA ASN A 326 2.67 -14.84 -21.77
C ASN A 326 3.65 -14.43 -22.87
N TYR A 327 4.88 -14.96 -22.82
CA TYR A 327 5.96 -14.59 -23.73
C TYR A 327 5.96 -15.47 -24.99
N PRO A 328 6.52 -14.98 -26.12
CA PRO A 328 6.60 -15.76 -27.37
C PRO A 328 7.36 -17.09 -27.26
N ASN A 329 8.27 -17.20 -26.29
CA ASN A 329 9.04 -18.42 -26.00
C ASN A 329 8.24 -19.47 -25.19
N GLY A 330 6.98 -19.19 -24.83
CA GLY A 330 6.12 -20.04 -24.01
C GLY A 330 6.27 -19.83 -22.49
N GLU A 331 7.18 -18.95 -22.06
CA GLU A 331 7.30 -18.56 -20.65
C GLU A 331 6.04 -17.83 -20.19
N ARG A 332 5.60 -18.14 -18.97
CA ARG A 332 4.48 -17.47 -18.30
C ARG A 332 4.95 -16.86 -17.01
N ARG A 333 4.63 -15.60 -16.79
CA ARG A 333 5.05 -14.84 -15.60
C ARG A 333 3.85 -14.10 -15.02
N SER A 334 3.52 -14.37 -13.76
CA SER A 334 2.58 -13.49 -13.04
C SER A 334 3.25 -12.15 -12.81
N LEU A 335 2.60 -11.08 -13.24
CA LEU A 335 3.04 -9.70 -13.13
C LEU A 335 2.53 -9.05 -11.84
N ILE A 336 1.28 -9.34 -11.50
CA ILE A 336 0.65 -8.96 -10.24
C ILE A 336 -0.45 -9.97 -9.92
N ASN A 337 -0.54 -10.37 -8.66
CA ASN A 337 -1.60 -11.21 -8.14
C ASN A 337 -2.24 -10.50 -6.93
N VAL A 338 -3.57 -10.37 -6.95
CA VAL A 338 -4.39 -9.80 -5.89
C VAL A 338 -5.36 -10.88 -5.43
N PRO A 339 -4.99 -11.75 -4.47
CA PRO A 339 -5.75 -12.95 -4.12
C PRO A 339 -6.95 -12.68 -3.19
N LYS A 340 -7.05 -11.46 -2.65
CA LYS A 340 -8.14 -11.00 -1.79
C LYS A 340 -8.44 -9.56 -2.17
N TYR A 341 -9.12 -9.39 -3.28
CA TYR A 341 -9.57 -8.09 -3.75
C TYR A 341 -10.63 -7.55 -2.78
N ASP A 342 -10.47 -6.30 -2.38
CA ASP A 342 -11.42 -5.55 -1.55
C ASP A 342 -11.84 -4.27 -2.31
#